data_AF-H3GJ48-F1
#
_entry.id   AF-H3GJ48-F1
#
_cell.length_a   1.000
_cell.length_b   1.000
_cell.length_c   1.000
_cell.angle_alpha   90.00
_cell.angle_beta   90.00
_cell.angle_gamma   90.00
#
_symmetry.space_group_name_H-M   'P 1'
#
loop_
_entity.id
_entity.type
_entity.pdbx_description
1 polymer ?
#
loop_
_entity_poly.entity_id
_entity_poly.type
_entity_poly.pdbx_seq_one_letter_code
_entity_poly.pdbx_strand_id
1 'polypeptide(L)'
;MSLFQSGVQVFIPAALNRPTHTLYSICMLVQPTNQEWTVNRRYSQFLQLRKDIQHKLATRGVSCANCASFNRAISKFHFPSKSLLRTNSVVRHRVSALQEFLKLLVGRLYNDLPKCGICGEEIKDLMRPFLIRGAQPMNGSILPKINKSLSLDSYAVVDQPVMPVPEPAPPISPSLVGKELFSASKSSSKPIFTNSQVSGGTSIFSRNKAMMSTRSDDASTQPNESEDPIMDYSDSSDDDGYGKKYDDERCYDEGIPLEEAMKQVVVPEGARLTCEEVVVRLTSMWASFDLEEALSSLPAERLSQQANFSVDDKEYAF
;
A
#
# COMPACT_ATOMS: atom_id res chain seq x y z
N MET A 1 -23.49 -20.40 -10.05
CA MET A 1 -22.67 -20.34 -8.83
C MET A 1 -22.35 -18.88 -8.60
N SER A 2 -22.94 -18.23 -7.58
CA SER A 2 -22.63 -16.85 -7.24
C SER A 2 -21.20 -16.78 -6.71
N LEU A 3 -20.31 -16.12 -7.45
CA LEU A 3 -18.98 -15.76 -6.96
C LEU A 3 -19.21 -14.80 -5.80
N PHE A 4 -18.93 -15.24 -4.57
CA PHE A 4 -18.80 -14.31 -3.45
C PHE A 4 -17.68 -13.33 -3.80
N GLN A 5 -18.06 -12.10 -4.14
CA GLN A 5 -17.11 -11.03 -4.40
C GLN A 5 -16.60 -10.57 -3.04
N SER A 6 -15.32 -10.79 -2.77
CA SER A 6 -14.65 -10.20 -1.61
C SER A 6 -14.83 -8.67 -1.68
N GLY A 7 -15.20 -8.04 -0.56
CA GLY A 7 -15.22 -6.58 -0.45
C GLY A 7 -13.83 -5.94 -0.63
N VAL A 8 -12.75 -6.74 -0.67
CA VAL A 8 -11.40 -6.29 -0.98
C VAL A 8 -11.11 -6.51 -2.46
N GLN A 9 -10.82 -5.43 -3.17
CA GLN A 9 -10.44 -5.41 -4.57
C GLN A 9 -8.96 -5.03 -4.70
N VAL A 10 -8.28 -5.65 -5.68
CA VAL A 10 -6.87 -5.40 -5.94
C VAL A 10 -6.60 -5.36 -7.44
N PHE A 11 -5.80 -4.38 -7.85
CA PHE A 11 -5.38 -4.19 -9.23
C PHE A 11 -3.95 -3.64 -9.31
N ILE A 12 -3.26 -3.90 -10.42
CA ILE A 12 -1.92 -3.37 -10.68
C ILE A 12 -2.03 -2.44 -11.90
N PRO A 13 -2.34 -1.15 -11.70
CA PRO A 13 -2.61 -0.23 -12.80
C PRO A 13 -1.37 0.20 -13.58
N ALA A 14 -0.17 0.03 -13.01
CA ALA A 14 1.09 0.41 -13.62
C ALA A 14 2.29 -0.27 -12.94
N ALA A 15 3.41 -0.24 -13.64
CA ALA A 15 4.72 -0.57 -13.11
C ALA A 15 5.74 0.50 -13.54
N LEU A 16 6.79 0.71 -12.74
CA LEU A 16 7.90 1.61 -13.06
C LEU A 16 9.15 0.78 -13.33
N ASN A 17 9.72 0.92 -14.53
CA ASN A 17 10.89 0.18 -14.95
C ASN A 17 12.18 0.95 -14.64
N ARG A 18 12.80 0.72 -13.47
CA ARG A 18 14.05 1.39 -13.04
C ARG A 18 15.27 0.57 -13.36
N PRO A 19 16.47 1.09 -13.66
CA PRO A 19 17.63 0.28 -14.04
C PRO A 19 17.81 -0.99 -13.19
N THR A 20 17.78 -0.90 -11.87
CA THR A 20 18.03 -2.07 -10.99
C THR A 20 16.84 -2.99 -10.77
N HIS A 21 15.59 -2.52 -10.90
CA HIS A 21 14.40 -3.29 -10.57
C HIS A 21 13.12 -2.70 -11.18
N THR A 22 12.04 -3.49 -11.22
CA THR A 22 10.71 -3.01 -11.59
C THR A 22 9.85 -2.91 -10.33
N LEU A 23 9.27 -1.74 -10.10
CA LEU A 23 8.25 -1.52 -9.07
C LEU A 23 6.88 -1.72 -9.69
N TYR A 24 6.03 -2.50 -9.04
CA TYR A 24 4.63 -2.70 -9.42
C TYR A 24 3.79 -1.88 -8.45
N SER A 25 3.02 -0.92 -8.97
CA SER A 25 2.05 -0.18 -8.17
C SER A 25 0.82 -1.05 -8.00
N ILE A 26 0.48 -1.37 -6.76
CA ILE A 26 -0.70 -2.15 -6.40
C ILE A 26 -1.71 -1.18 -5.82
N CYS A 27 -2.89 -1.07 -6.42
CA CYS A 27 -4.00 -0.34 -5.84
C CYS A 27 -4.98 -1.29 -5.18
N MET A 28 -5.46 -0.87 -4.01
CA MET A 28 -6.37 -1.61 -3.15
C MET A 28 -7.61 -0.76 -2.91
N LEU A 29 -8.79 -1.38 -2.97
CA LEU A 29 -10.05 -0.78 -2.54
C LEU A 29 -10.75 -1.75 -1.59
N VAL A 30 -11.12 -1.27 -0.40
CA VAL A 30 -11.79 -2.10 0.61
C VAL A 30 -13.18 -1.56 0.92
N GLN A 31 -14.19 -2.34 0.55
CA GLN A 31 -15.56 -2.23 1.02
C GLN A 31 -15.77 -3.02 2.33
N PRO A 32 -16.67 -2.56 3.22
CA PRO A 32 -17.55 -1.38 3.10
C PRO A 32 -16.89 -0.04 3.44
N THR A 33 -15.62 -0.03 3.86
CA THR A 33 -14.96 1.19 4.37
C THR A 33 -14.63 2.25 3.32
N ASN A 34 -14.74 1.89 2.03
CA ASN A 34 -14.34 2.69 0.87
C ASN A 34 -12.94 3.32 1.05
N GLN A 35 -12.02 2.58 1.67
CA GLN A 35 -10.63 3.01 1.77
C GLN A 35 -9.89 2.52 0.53
N GLU A 36 -9.16 3.45 -0.09
CA GLU A 36 -8.40 3.25 -1.30
C GLU A 36 -6.97 3.75 -1.12
N TRP A 37 -6.00 2.97 -1.57
CA TRP A 37 -4.59 3.34 -1.48
C TRP A 37 -3.75 2.56 -2.48
N THR A 38 -2.56 3.10 -2.76
CA THR A 38 -1.52 2.40 -3.53
C THR A 38 -0.34 1.99 -2.66
N VAL A 39 0.27 0.85 -2.96
CA VAL A 39 1.58 0.43 -2.45
C VAL A 39 2.46 -0.06 -3.58
N ASN A 40 3.77 0.13 -3.46
CA ASN A 40 4.73 -0.30 -4.47
C ASN A 40 5.46 -1.55 -4.03
N ARG A 41 5.57 -2.55 -4.92
CA ARG A 41 6.32 -3.78 -4.62
C ARG A 41 7.17 -4.22 -5.80
N ARG A 42 8.37 -4.73 -5.53
CA ARG A 42 9.23 -5.41 -6.52
C ARG A 42 8.88 -6.89 -6.64
N TYR A 43 9.16 -7.49 -7.80
CA TYR A 43 8.86 -8.92 -8.07
C TYR A 43 9.39 -9.88 -6.99
N SER A 44 10.60 -9.64 -6.46
CA SER A 44 11.19 -10.49 -5.42
C SER A 44 10.36 -10.53 -4.13
N GLN A 45 9.63 -9.46 -3.79
CA GLN A 45 8.73 -9.43 -2.64
C GLN A 45 7.51 -10.32 -2.84
N PHE A 46 6.90 -10.32 -4.03
CA PHE A 46 5.82 -11.25 -4.36
C PHE A 46 6.28 -12.70 -4.27
N LEU A 47 7.49 -12.98 -4.78
CA LEU A 47 8.07 -14.31 -4.70
C LEU A 47 8.33 -14.73 -3.24
N GLN A 48 8.81 -13.81 -2.40
CA GLN A 48 9.01 -14.07 -0.98
C GLN A 48 7.68 -14.32 -0.26
N LEU A 49 6.68 -13.46 -0.47
CA LEU A 49 5.33 -13.62 0.07
C LEU A 49 4.74 -14.99 -0.30
N ARG A 50 4.88 -15.42 -1.56
CA ARG A 50 4.43 -16.74 -2.01
C ARG A 50 5.08 -17.86 -1.18
N LYS A 51 6.41 -17.80 -1.00
CA LYS A 51 7.17 -18.81 -0.25
C LYS A 51 6.78 -18.83 1.22
N ASP A 52 6.64 -17.67 1.85
CA ASP A 52 6.29 -17.55 3.26
C ASP A 52 4.89 -18.13 3.52
N ILE A 53 3.93 -17.83 2.65
CA ILE A 53 2.58 -18.39 2.74
C ILE A 53 2.60 -19.91 2.51
N GLN A 54 3.31 -20.41 1.50
CA GLN A 54 3.43 -21.86 1.28
C GLN A 54 4.03 -22.58 2.48
N HIS A 55 5.10 -22.02 3.06
CA HIS A 55 5.74 -22.57 4.25
C HIS A 55 4.77 -22.61 5.44
N LYS A 56 4.06 -21.51 5.71
CA LYS A 56 3.04 -21.42 6.77
C LYS A 56 1.85 -22.35 6.55
N LEU A 57 1.44 -22.60 5.31
CA LEU A 57 0.33 -23.53 5.05
C LEU A 57 0.78 -25.00 5.11
N ALA A 58 2.05 -25.29 4.80
CA ALA A 58 2.59 -26.65 4.83
C ALA A 58 2.62 -27.23 6.24
N THR A 59 2.90 -26.43 7.27
CA THR A 59 2.95 -26.87 8.68
C THR A 59 1.63 -27.46 9.19
N ARG A 60 0.49 -27.12 8.59
CA ARG A 60 -0.85 -27.62 8.99
C ARG A 60 -1.65 -28.23 7.84
N GLY A 61 -1.00 -28.48 6.70
CA GLY A 61 -1.65 -28.98 5.49
C GLY A 61 -2.35 -30.34 5.67
N VAL A 62 -1.98 -31.13 6.69
CA VAL A 62 -2.57 -32.45 6.94
C VAL A 62 -3.84 -32.39 7.80
N SER A 63 -3.96 -31.40 8.70
CA SER A 63 -5.05 -31.34 9.69
C SER A 63 -6.13 -30.30 9.37
N CYS A 64 -5.95 -29.46 8.35
CA CYS A 64 -6.94 -28.48 7.92
C CYS A 64 -7.15 -28.54 6.40
N ALA A 65 -8.35 -28.94 5.98
CA ALA A 65 -8.73 -29.02 4.57
C ALA A 65 -8.60 -27.66 3.85
N ASN A 66 -8.88 -26.54 4.54
CA ASN A 66 -8.71 -25.20 3.99
C ASN A 66 -7.23 -24.86 3.78
N CYS A 67 -6.34 -25.18 4.72
CA CYS A 67 -4.89 -25.03 4.54
C CYS A 67 -4.38 -25.87 3.36
N ALA A 68 -4.80 -27.14 3.27
CA ALA A 68 -4.44 -28.03 2.17
C ALA A 68 -4.89 -27.46 0.81
N SER A 69 -6.15 -27.04 0.73
CA SER A 69 -6.74 -26.43 -0.47
C SER A 69 -6.02 -25.15 -0.86
N PHE A 70 -5.73 -24.28 0.11
CA PHE A 70 -5.04 -23.01 -0.15
C PHE A 70 -3.60 -23.24 -0.61
N ASN A 71 -2.86 -24.13 0.05
CA ASN A 71 -1.50 -24.47 -0.36
C ASN A 71 -1.47 -25.07 -1.77
N ARG A 72 -2.43 -25.96 -2.08
CA ARG A 72 -2.58 -26.53 -3.43
C ARG A 72 -2.87 -25.45 -4.47
N ALA A 73 -3.72 -24.47 -4.16
CA ALA A 73 -4.02 -23.36 -5.06
C ALA A 73 -2.78 -22.52 -5.35
N ILE A 74 -1.99 -22.17 -4.33
CA ILE A 74 -0.75 -21.39 -4.50
C ILE A 74 0.33 -22.19 -5.24
N SER A 75 0.43 -23.49 -4.96
CA SER A 75 1.43 -24.36 -5.59
C SER A 75 1.14 -24.59 -7.07
N LYS A 76 -0.14 -24.70 -7.44
CA LYS A 76 -0.59 -24.81 -8.83
C LYS A 76 -0.65 -23.49 -9.58
N PHE A 77 -0.62 -22.36 -8.88
CA PHE A 77 -0.64 -21.04 -9.50
C PHE A 77 0.56 -20.88 -10.45
N HIS A 78 0.29 -20.49 -11.69
CA HIS A 78 1.33 -20.19 -12.69
C HIS A 78 1.98 -18.84 -12.38
N PHE A 79 2.91 -18.86 -11.44
CA PHE A 79 3.63 -17.67 -11.04
C PHE A 79 4.67 -17.30 -12.11
N PRO A 80 4.76 -16.02 -12.51
CA PRO A 80 5.64 -15.62 -13.60
C PRO A 80 7.10 -15.91 -13.22
N SER A 81 7.87 -16.47 -14.14
CA SER A 81 9.26 -16.87 -13.87
C SER A 81 10.19 -15.67 -13.71
N LYS A 82 11.35 -15.94 -13.08
CA LYS A 82 12.48 -15.04 -13.19
C LYS A 82 12.89 -14.99 -14.67
N SER A 83 13.04 -13.79 -15.18
CA SER A 83 13.49 -13.52 -16.54
C SER A 83 14.85 -12.85 -16.43
N LEU A 84 15.78 -13.27 -17.28
CA LEU A 84 17.08 -12.63 -17.43
C LEU A 84 16.96 -11.30 -18.18
N LEU A 85 15.90 -11.16 -18.98
CA LEU A 85 15.60 -9.97 -19.77
C LEU A 85 14.41 -9.21 -19.20
N ARG A 86 14.48 -7.89 -19.24
CA ARG A 86 13.44 -7.02 -18.70
C ARG A 86 12.89 -6.09 -19.76
N THR A 87 12.02 -6.64 -20.59
CA THR A 87 11.26 -5.92 -21.61
C THR A 87 9.89 -5.51 -21.08
N ASN A 88 9.25 -4.52 -21.72
CA ASN A 88 7.90 -4.11 -21.38
C ASN A 88 6.88 -5.25 -21.53
N SER A 89 7.09 -6.16 -22.50
CA SER A 89 6.27 -7.37 -22.64
C SER A 89 6.35 -8.28 -21.41
N VAL A 90 7.56 -8.54 -20.90
CA VAL A 90 7.76 -9.32 -19.66
C VAL A 90 7.12 -8.61 -18.47
N VAL A 91 7.25 -7.29 -18.37
CA VAL A 91 6.62 -6.51 -17.29
C VAL A 91 5.09 -6.58 -17.36
N ARG A 92 4.48 -6.42 -18.53
CA ARG A 92 3.02 -6.52 -18.71
C ARG A 92 2.48 -7.93 -18.41
N HIS A 93 3.19 -8.96 -18.86
CA HIS A 93 2.86 -10.34 -18.50
C HIS A 93 2.90 -10.54 -16.98
N ARG A 94 3.95 -10.02 -16.31
CA ARG A 94 4.05 -10.04 -14.85
C ARG A 94 2.95 -9.25 -14.16
N VAL A 95 2.60 -8.05 -14.64
CA VAL A 95 1.48 -7.26 -14.10
C VAL A 95 0.21 -8.11 -14.06
N SER A 96 -0.12 -8.77 -15.18
CA SER A 96 -1.30 -9.63 -15.27
C SER A 96 -1.23 -10.81 -14.30
N ALA A 97 -0.12 -11.55 -14.30
CA ALA A 97 0.04 -12.74 -13.46
C ALA A 97 0.13 -12.40 -11.95
N LEU A 98 0.82 -11.33 -11.57
CA LEU A 98 0.91 -10.88 -10.18
C LEU A 98 -0.44 -10.35 -9.67
N GLN A 99 -1.21 -9.67 -10.52
CA GLN A 99 -2.57 -9.25 -10.17
C GLN A 99 -3.47 -10.46 -9.89
N GLU A 100 -3.45 -11.48 -10.76
CA GLU A 100 -4.23 -12.71 -10.54
C GLU A 100 -3.78 -13.47 -9.28
N PHE A 101 -2.48 -13.43 -8.98
CA PHE A 101 -1.96 -13.97 -7.73
C PHE A 101 -2.54 -13.24 -6.51
N LEU A 102 -2.53 -11.90 -6.52
CA LEU A 102 -3.10 -11.10 -5.43
C LEU A 102 -4.61 -11.33 -5.30
N LYS A 103 -5.35 -11.39 -6.40
CA LYS A 103 -6.79 -11.73 -6.37
C LYS A 103 -7.05 -13.09 -5.73
N LEU A 104 -6.23 -14.09 -6.04
CA LEU A 104 -6.31 -15.41 -5.39
C LEU A 104 -6.11 -15.30 -3.88
N LEU A 105 -5.07 -14.59 -3.42
CA LEU A 105 -4.78 -14.43 -1.99
C LEU A 105 -5.91 -13.67 -1.28
N VAL A 106 -6.29 -12.52 -1.83
CA VAL A 106 -7.34 -11.65 -1.29
C VAL A 106 -8.67 -12.39 -1.20
N GLY A 107 -9.07 -13.07 -2.28
CA GLY A 107 -10.31 -13.83 -2.32
C GLY A 107 -10.35 -15.02 -1.35
N ARG A 108 -9.20 -15.53 -0.91
CA ARG A 108 -9.10 -16.60 0.10
C ARG A 108 -9.11 -16.07 1.53
N LEU A 109 -8.56 -14.88 1.76
CA LEU A 109 -8.35 -14.32 3.10
C LEU A 109 -9.48 -13.39 3.55
N TYR A 110 -9.90 -12.48 2.69
CA TYR A 110 -10.85 -11.41 3.00
C TYR A 110 -12.25 -11.79 2.55
N ASN A 111 -12.79 -12.85 3.17
CA ASN A 111 -14.16 -13.32 2.97
C ASN A 111 -14.71 -13.81 4.31
N ASP A 112 -16.01 -14.07 4.36
CA ASP A 112 -16.72 -14.41 5.59
C ASP A 112 -16.72 -15.93 5.89
N LEU A 113 -15.98 -16.73 5.11
CA LEU A 113 -15.88 -18.17 5.36
C LEU A 113 -15.06 -18.42 6.64
N PRO A 114 -15.44 -19.43 7.45
CA PRO A 114 -14.69 -19.79 8.65
C PRO A 114 -13.29 -20.30 8.28
N LYS A 115 -12.28 -19.79 8.98
CA LYS A 115 -10.86 -20.13 8.77
C LYS A 115 -10.23 -20.55 10.10
N CYS A 116 -9.22 -21.43 10.04
CA CYS A 116 -8.40 -21.70 11.22
C CYS A 116 -7.43 -20.53 11.47
N GLY A 117 -6.79 -20.51 12.64
CA GLY A 117 -5.81 -19.47 12.97
C GLY A 117 -4.68 -19.32 11.95
N ILE A 118 -4.30 -20.40 11.24
CA ILE A 118 -3.25 -20.34 10.21
C ILE A 118 -3.79 -19.74 8.91
N CYS A 119 -4.72 -20.41 8.22
CA CYS A 119 -5.21 -19.94 6.91
C CYS A 119 -6.11 -18.69 6.99
N GLY A 120 -6.40 -18.21 8.21
CA GLY A 120 -7.00 -16.91 8.49
C GLY A 120 -5.95 -15.93 8.97
N GLU A 121 -5.78 -15.82 10.29
CA GLU A 121 -5.03 -14.73 10.93
C GLU A 121 -3.53 -14.76 10.62
N GLU A 122 -2.83 -15.89 10.74
CA GLU A 122 -1.37 -15.89 10.47
C GLU A 122 -1.03 -15.52 9.01
N ILE A 123 -1.82 -15.96 8.03
CA ILE A 123 -1.60 -15.53 6.64
C ILE A 123 -2.02 -14.07 6.44
N LYS A 124 -3.07 -13.58 7.10
CA LYS A 124 -3.40 -12.14 7.10
C LYS A 124 -2.25 -11.31 7.66
N ASP A 125 -1.58 -11.78 8.71
CA ASP A 125 -0.42 -11.09 9.31
C ASP A 125 0.78 -11.04 8.36
N LEU A 126 0.97 -12.04 7.49
CA LEU A 126 1.96 -11.94 6.40
C LEU A 126 1.54 -10.96 5.29
N MET A 127 0.25 -10.94 4.96
CA MET A 127 -0.29 -10.12 3.88
C MET A 127 -0.40 -8.64 4.24
N ARG A 128 -0.73 -8.31 5.48
CA ARG A 128 -1.03 -6.94 5.90
C ARG A 128 0.16 -6.00 5.70
N PRO A 129 1.40 -6.31 6.13
CA PRO A 129 2.54 -5.45 5.84
C PRO A 129 2.81 -5.34 4.34
N PHE A 130 2.65 -6.44 3.59
CA PHE A 130 2.80 -6.43 2.13
C PHE A 130 1.78 -5.50 1.46
N LEU A 131 0.57 -5.32 2.00
CA LEU A 131 -0.46 -4.48 1.42
C LEU A 131 -0.53 -3.05 1.99
N ILE A 132 0.04 -2.78 3.17
CA ILE A 132 -0.12 -1.48 3.86
C ILE A 132 1.17 -0.67 3.96
N ARG A 133 2.35 -1.31 4.05
CA ARG A 133 3.58 -0.54 4.24
C ARG A 133 3.89 0.30 3.01
N GLY A 134 4.19 1.58 3.22
CA GLY A 134 4.33 2.54 2.12
C GLY A 134 3.00 2.91 1.47
N ALA A 135 1.87 2.66 2.13
CA ALA A 135 0.57 3.02 1.58
C ALA A 135 0.48 4.52 1.34
N GLN A 136 0.07 4.86 0.12
CA GLN A 136 -0.26 6.21 -0.32
C GLN A 136 -1.78 6.28 -0.41
N PRO A 137 -2.44 6.94 0.56
CA PRO A 137 -3.90 7.04 0.57
C PRO A 137 -4.42 7.81 -0.65
N MET A 138 -5.53 7.35 -1.21
CA MET A 138 -6.22 7.99 -2.33
C MET A 138 -7.62 8.43 -1.92
N ASN A 139 -8.20 9.40 -2.65
CA ASN A 139 -9.62 9.75 -2.58
C ASN A 139 -10.15 10.04 -1.16
N GLY A 140 -9.36 10.73 -0.33
CA GLY A 140 -9.74 11.09 1.05
C GLY A 140 -9.56 9.96 2.08
N SER A 141 -8.93 8.84 1.68
CA SER A 141 -8.52 7.78 2.59
C SER A 141 -7.42 8.27 3.53
N ILE A 142 -7.32 7.65 4.71
CA ILE A 142 -6.28 7.99 5.70
C ILE A 142 -5.64 6.74 6.29
N LEU A 143 -4.34 6.81 6.58
CA LEU A 143 -3.56 5.67 7.07
C LEU A 143 -4.19 4.93 8.27
N PRO A 144 -4.75 5.60 9.30
CA PRO A 144 -5.37 4.89 10.42
C PRO A 144 -6.60 4.06 10.00
N LYS A 145 -7.37 4.52 9.01
CA LYS A 145 -8.54 3.79 8.49
C LYS A 145 -8.12 2.66 7.56
N ILE A 146 -7.09 2.87 6.73
CA ILE A 146 -6.49 1.83 5.88
C ILE A 146 -5.98 0.66 6.74
N ASN A 147 -5.28 0.95 7.84
CA ASN A 147 -4.82 -0.10 8.76
C ASN A 147 -5.95 -0.97 9.31
N LYS A 148 -7.10 -0.36 9.59
CA LYS A 148 -8.28 -1.06 10.12
C LYS A 148 -9.06 -1.80 9.04
N SER A 149 -9.02 -1.36 7.78
CA SER A 149 -9.82 -1.95 6.70
C SER A 149 -9.40 -3.38 6.33
N LEU A 150 -8.14 -3.78 6.57
CA LEU A 150 -7.68 -5.17 6.40
C LEU A 150 -7.83 -6.04 7.67
N SER A 151 -8.59 -5.57 8.66
CA SER A 151 -8.89 -6.27 9.91
C SER A 151 -10.37 -6.20 10.27
N LEU A 152 -11.26 -6.20 9.26
CA LEU A 152 -12.71 -6.18 9.48
C LEU A 152 -13.22 -7.58 9.84
N ASP A 153 -14.29 -7.61 10.63
CA ASP A 153 -14.99 -8.85 10.99
C ASP A 153 -15.73 -9.47 9.80
N SER A 154 -16.17 -8.64 8.85
CA SER A 154 -16.83 -9.07 7.61
C SER A 154 -16.41 -8.19 6.43
N TYR A 155 -16.33 -8.84 5.27
CA TYR A 155 -16.04 -8.24 3.96
C TYR A 155 -17.20 -8.39 2.99
N ALA A 156 -18.41 -8.63 3.49
CA ALA A 156 -19.60 -8.65 2.66
C ALA A 156 -19.79 -7.29 1.99
N VAL A 157 -19.99 -7.30 0.67
CA VAL A 157 -20.38 -6.11 -0.08
C VAL A 157 -21.79 -5.74 0.37
N VAL A 158 -21.92 -4.60 1.04
CA VAL A 158 -23.23 -4.03 1.36
C VAL A 158 -23.64 -3.20 0.14
N ASP A 159 -24.53 -3.74 -0.69
CA ASP A 159 -25.28 -2.91 -1.64
C ASP A 159 -26.11 -1.92 -0.81
N GLN A 160 -25.64 -0.68 -0.67
CA GLN A 160 -26.50 0.36 -0.13
C GLN A 160 -27.58 0.66 -1.16
N PRO A 161 -28.87 0.45 -0.86
CA PRO A 161 -29.92 0.98 -1.71
C PRO A 161 -29.78 2.50 -1.72
N VAL A 162 -29.57 3.08 -2.90
CA VAL A 162 -29.63 4.52 -3.10
C VAL A 162 -31.03 4.94 -2.68
N MET A 163 -31.17 5.51 -1.49
CA MET A 163 -32.40 6.18 -1.07
C MET A 163 -32.66 7.29 -2.09
N PRO A 164 -33.83 7.32 -2.75
CA PRO A 164 -34.19 8.41 -3.63
C PRO A 164 -34.08 9.71 -2.84
N VAL A 165 -33.25 10.64 -3.32
CA VAL A 165 -33.22 12.01 -2.82
C VAL A 165 -34.65 12.55 -2.92
N PRO A 166 -35.28 12.99 -1.82
CA PRO A 166 -36.58 13.64 -1.90
C PRO A 166 -36.45 14.85 -2.84
N GLU A 167 -37.24 14.82 -3.91
CA GLU A 167 -37.36 15.89 -4.88
C GLU A 167 -37.56 17.23 -4.13
N PRO A 168 -36.78 18.29 -4.43
CA PRO A 168 -36.96 19.56 -3.77
C PRO A 168 -38.37 20.08 -4.08
N ALA A 169 -39.15 20.33 -3.03
CA ALA A 169 -40.48 20.90 -3.17
C ALA A 169 -40.44 22.20 -4.00
N PRO A 170 -41.45 22.44 -4.87
CA PRO A 170 -41.47 23.62 -5.71
C PRO A 170 -41.50 24.91 -4.86
N PRO A 171 -40.90 26.01 -5.35
CA PRO A 171 -40.79 27.24 -4.60
C PRO A 171 -42.17 27.85 -4.37
N ILE A 172 -42.55 27.97 -3.10
CA ILE A 172 -43.74 28.69 -2.67
C ILE A 172 -43.51 30.16 -3.00
N SER A 173 -44.31 30.70 -3.93
CA SER A 173 -44.34 32.13 -4.23
C SER A 173 -45.04 32.90 -3.09
N PRO A 174 -44.62 34.15 -2.79
CA PRO A 174 -45.09 34.88 -1.63
C PRO A 174 -46.39 35.62 -1.94
N SER A 175 -47.43 35.41 -1.15
CA SER A 175 -48.58 36.31 -1.09
C SER A 175 -48.79 36.82 0.32
N LEU A 176 -48.75 38.15 0.40
CA LEU A 176 -48.88 39.05 1.53
C LEU A 176 -50.17 38.91 2.37
N VAL A 177 -50.11 39.56 3.55
CA VAL A 177 -51.15 39.92 4.53
C VAL A 177 -51.13 38.97 5.75
N GLY A 178 -50.85 39.38 6.99
CA GLY A 178 -50.65 40.68 7.60
C GLY A 178 -51.13 40.61 9.07
N LYS A 179 -50.41 41.33 9.96
CA LYS A 179 -50.72 41.69 11.37
C LYS A 179 -50.20 40.80 12.51
N GLU A 180 -49.03 41.25 12.98
CA GLU A 180 -48.59 41.54 14.35
C GLU A 180 -49.35 40.97 15.55
N LEU A 181 -48.59 40.48 16.55
CA LEU A 181 -48.62 41.01 17.91
C LEU A 181 -47.29 40.71 18.64
N PHE A 182 -46.88 41.72 19.40
CA PHE A 182 -45.62 41.91 20.10
C PHE A 182 -45.32 40.89 21.21
N SER A 183 -44.04 40.59 21.45
CA SER A 183 -43.42 40.82 22.78
C SER A 183 -41.91 40.75 22.75
N ALA A 184 -41.31 41.74 23.40
CA ALA A 184 -39.90 42.05 23.49
C ALA A 184 -39.24 41.44 24.73
N SER A 185 -37.92 41.20 24.66
CA SER A 185 -36.89 41.45 25.69
C SER A 185 -35.53 41.07 25.05
N LYS A 186 -34.63 41.98 24.65
CA LYS A 186 -33.62 42.72 25.46
C LYS A 186 -32.95 41.78 26.47
N SER A 187 -31.67 41.42 26.37
CA SER A 187 -30.44 42.19 26.65
C SER A 187 -29.38 41.10 26.92
N SER A 188 -28.08 41.16 26.62
CA SER A 188 -27.10 42.12 27.12
C SER A 188 -25.73 41.78 26.52
N SER A 189 -24.89 42.81 26.44
CA SER A 189 -23.67 42.95 25.69
C SER A 189 -22.41 42.92 26.58
N LYS A 190 -21.42 42.08 26.17
CA LYS A 190 -19.94 42.25 26.22
C LYS A 190 -19.26 42.55 27.60
N PRO A 191 -17.93 42.78 27.66
CA PRO A 191 -16.81 41.81 27.79
C PRO A 191 -15.93 42.17 29.03
N ILE A 192 -14.60 41.84 29.03
CA ILE A 192 -13.47 42.29 29.90
C ILE A 192 -12.94 41.19 30.87
N PHE A 193 -11.65 40.86 31.10
CA PHE A 193 -10.30 41.34 30.68
C PHE A 193 -9.23 40.23 30.93
N THR A 194 -8.15 40.26 30.14
CA THR A 194 -6.69 40.05 30.38
C THR A 194 -6.11 39.37 31.65
N ASN A 195 -5.04 38.57 31.48
CA ASN A 195 -3.69 38.95 31.94
C ASN A 195 -2.53 38.07 31.38
N SER A 196 -1.39 38.75 31.16
CA SER A 196 -0.07 38.28 30.68
C SER A 196 0.84 37.72 31.79
N GLN A 197 1.88 36.95 31.41
CA GLN A 197 3.33 37.06 31.77
C GLN A 197 4.04 35.77 31.27
N VAL A 198 5.09 35.78 30.43
CA VAL A 198 6.47 36.32 30.47
C VAL A 198 7.39 35.66 31.51
N SER A 199 8.43 35.00 30.98
CA SER A 199 9.78 34.68 31.53
C SER A 199 10.11 33.21 31.24
N GLY A 200 11.28 32.80 30.77
CA GLY A 200 12.58 33.44 30.58
C GLY A 200 13.56 32.30 30.32
N GLY A 201 14.49 32.46 29.38
CA GLY A 201 15.46 31.43 29.05
C GLY A 201 16.61 31.34 30.07
N THR A 202 17.32 30.22 30.06
CA THR A 202 18.78 30.16 30.22
C THR A 202 19.34 28.79 29.80
N SER A 203 20.50 28.87 29.16
CA SER A 203 21.46 27.83 28.81
C SER A 203 22.12 27.19 30.05
N ILE A 204 22.69 25.98 29.90
CA ILE A 204 24.12 25.64 30.15
C ILE A 204 24.29 24.12 30.37
N PHE A 205 25.30 23.58 29.68
CA PHE A 205 26.07 22.35 29.90
C PHE A 205 25.98 21.68 31.27
N SER A 206 25.94 20.34 31.29
CA SER A 206 26.90 19.57 32.10
C SER A 206 27.04 18.11 31.68
N ARG A 207 28.27 17.66 31.90
CA ARG A 207 28.98 16.45 31.48
C ARG A 207 28.95 15.43 32.62
N ASN A 208 28.95 14.13 32.33
CA ASN A 208 29.45 12.99 33.13
C ASN A 208 29.23 11.74 32.22
N LYS A 209 30.18 10.91 31.77
CA LYS A 209 31.43 10.28 32.24
C LYS A 209 31.26 9.22 33.35
N ALA A 210 31.24 7.94 32.94
CA ALA A 210 31.71 6.73 33.63
C ALA A 210 31.70 5.60 32.57
N MET A 211 32.80 4.97 32.11
CA MET A 211 33.83 4.09 32.70
C MET A 211 33.32 2.76 33.29
N MET A 212 33.70 1.65 32.64
CA MET A 212 34.15 0.32 33.12
C MET A 212 34.71 -0.43 31.87
N SER A 213 36.00 -0.78 31.73
CA SER A 213 36.79 -1.90 32.31
C SER A 213 36.10 -3.26 32.08
N THR A 214 36.65 -4.25 31.35
CA THR A 214 37.86 -5.07 31.60
C THR A 214 38.32 -5.83 30.33
N ARG A 215 39.64 -5.89 30.01
CA ARG A 215 40.55 -7.08 29.91
C ARG A 215 39.86 -8.42 29.54
N SER A 216 40.35 -9.23 28.59
CA SER A 216 41.71 -9.81 28.50
C SER A 216 42.00 -10.38 27.11
N ASP A 217 43.27 -10.30 26.67
CA ASP A 217 43.85 -11.08 25.57
C ASP A 217 44.35 -12.44 26.09
N ASP A 218 44.17 -13.51 25.32
CA ASP A 218 45.18 -14.58 25.23
C ASP A 218 45.01 -15.41 23.95
N ALA A 219 46.14 -15.85 23.39
CA ALA A 219 46.28 -16.51 22.10
C ALA A 219 46.68 -17.99 22.28
N SER A 220 46.26 -18.87 21.35
CA SER A 220 47.14 -19.77 20.56
C SER A 220 46.43 -21.05 20.05
N THR A 221 46.89 -21.50 18.87
CA THR A 221 46.90 -22.85 18.25
C THR A 221 45.64 -23.47 17.60
N GLN A 222 45.74 -23.67 16.27
CA GLN A 222 44.96 -24.58 15.39
C GLN A 222 45.42 -26.06 15.56
N PRO A 223 45.00 -27.09 14.74
CA PRO A 223 43.86 -27.24 13.80
C PRO A 223 43.05 -28.57 13.96
N ASN A 224 41.80 -28.61 13.50
CA ASN A 224 41.11 -29.76 12.85
C ASN A 224 39.67 -29.34 12.54
N GLU A 225 39.27 -29.26 11.27
CA GLU A 225 38.64 -30.30 10.44
C GLU A 225 37.19 -30.64 10.85
N SER A 226 36.29 -30.23 9.95
CA SER A 226 34.94 -30.74 9.66
C SER A 226 33.90 -30.79 10.78
N GLU A 227 33.11 -29.73 10.94
CA GLU A 227 31.71 -29.84 11.38
C GLU A 227 30.87 -28.75 10.67
N ASP A 228 29.74 -29.17 10.09
CA ASP A 228 28.73 -28.33 9.46
C ASP A 228 28.23 -27.24 10.42
N PRO A 229 27.88 -26.03 9.96
CA PRO A 229 27.32 -25.03 10.86
C PRO A 229 25.93 -25.45 11.32
N ILE A 230 25.85 -26.00 12.53
CA ILE A 230 24.64 -26.07 13.33
C ILE A 230 24.18 -24.63 13.54
N MET A 231 23.16 -24.22 12.79
CA MET A 231 22.54 -22.91 12.93
C MET A 231 21.77 -22.90 14.25
N ASP A 232 22.34 -22.22 15.24
CA ASP A 232 21.81 -22.01 16.56
C ASP A 232 20.52 -21.17 16.47
N TYR A 233 19.36 -21.80 16.62
CA TYR A 233 18.08 -21.11 16.73
C TYR A 233 17.97 -20.52 18.14
N SER A 234 18.64 -19.39 18.33
CA SER A 234 18.42 -18.55 19.50
C SER A 234 17.03 -17.91 19.41
N ASP A 235 16.12 -18.47 20.20
CA ASP A 235 14.84 -17.94 20.61
C ASP A 235 15.05 -16.60 21.32
N SER A 236 14.66 -15.49 20.67
CA SER A 236 14.67 -14.15 21.26
C SER A 236 13.64 -13.25 20.59
N SER A 237 12.56 -13.00 21.34
CA SER A 237 11.69 -11.82 21.36
C SER A 237 10.93 -11.44 20.08
N ASP A 238 9.60 -11.56 20.15
CA ASP A 238 8.52 -10.65 19.70
C ASP A 238 8.87 -9.42 18.82
N ASP A 239 9.62 -9.62 17.74
CA ASP A 239 9.84 -8.65 16.67
C ASP A 239 9.56 -9.39 15.36
N ASP A 240 8.38 -9.21 14.80
CA ASP A 240 7.97 -9.85 13.56
C ASP A 240 8.91 -9.36 12.45
N GLY A 241 9.98 -10.12 12.15
CA GLY A 241 11.04 -9.74 11.22
C GLY A 241 10.61 -9.44 9.77
N TYR A 242 9.31 -9.43 9.48
CA TYR A 242 8.68 -8.85 8.30
C TYR A 242 8.55 -7.31 8.41
N GLY A 243 8.38 -6.80 9.63
CA GLY A 243 8.41 -5.42 10.13
C GLY A 243 9.55 -4.55 9.59
N LYS A 244 10.75 -5.12 9.49
CA LYS A 244 11.98 -4.38 9.14
C LYS A 244 12.46 -4.55 7.69
N LYS A 245 11.84 -5.45 6.90
CA LYS A 245 12.43 -5.90 5.61
C LYS A 245 12.10 -5.05 4.38
N TYR A 246 11.07 -4.21 4.46
CA TYR A 246 10.53 -3.46 3.33
C TYR A 246 10.26 -2.03 3.79
N ASP A 247 10.54 -1.03 2.97
CA ASP A 247 10.29 0.39 3.28
C ASP A 247 9.03 0.88 2.53
N ASP A 248 8.89 2.17 2.25
CA ASP A 248 7.84 2.71 1.38
C ASP A 248 7.98 2.31 -0.10
N GLU A 249 9.11 1.68 -0.45
CA GLU A 249 9.47 1.08 -1.74
C GLU A 249 9.22 2.01 -2.95
N ARG A 250 9.29 3.32 -2.73
CA ARG A 250 9.42 4.28 -3.83
C ARG A 250 10.83 4.22 -4.40
N CYS A 251 10.96 4.62 -5.65
CA CYS A 251 12.25 4.88 -6.25
C CYS A 251 12.82 6.19 -5.68
N TYR A 252 14.08 6.14 -5.27
CA TYR A 252 14.85 7.28 -4.75
C TYR A 252 16.05 7.63 -5.64
N ASP A 253 16.11 7.05 -6.84
CA ASP A 253 17.12 7.41 -7.83
C ASP A 253 16.98 8.89 -8.20
N GLU A 254 18.07 9.54 -8.60
CA GLU A 254 18.03 10.93 -9.06
C GLU A 254 17.03 11.13 -10.20
N GLY A 255 16.23 12.19 -10.09
CA GLY A 255 15.24 12.55 -11.10
C GLY A 255 15.88 12.76 -12.47
N ILE A 256 15.22 12.25 -13.50
CA ILE A 256 15.52 12.55 -14.90
C ILE A 256 14.45 13.51 -15.44
N PRO A 257 14.61 14.10 -16.64
CA PRO A 257 13.55 14.92 -17.23
C PRO A 257 12.20 14.19 -17.26
N LEU A 258 11.11 14.90 -16.92
CA LEU A 258 9.79 14.33 -16.71
C LEU A 258 9.33 13.46 -17.89
N GLU A 259 9.55 13.92 -19.12
CA GLU A 259 9.19 13.20 -20.33
C GLU A 259 9.91 11.86 -20.47
N GLU A 260 11.17 11.77 -20.05
CA GLU A 260 11.92 10.52 -20.04
C GLU A 260 11.49 9.61 -18.90
N ALA A 261 11.11 10.18 -17.75
CA ALA A 261 10.57 9.44 -16.62
C ALA A 261 9.21 8.81 -16.94
N MET A 262 8.32 9.55 -17.62
CA MET A 262 7.01 9.07 -18.05
C MET A 262 7.12 7.85 -18.98
N LYS A 263 8.15 7.77 -19.84
CA LYS A 263 8.39 6.61 -20.71
C LYS A 263 8.73 5.33 -19.95
N GLN A 264 9.19 5.43 -18.70
CA GLN A 264 9.51 4.26 -17.87
C GLN A 264 8.28 3.70 -17.14
N VAL A 265 7.14 4.38 -17.21
CA VAL A 265 5.87 3.88 -16.69
C VAL A 265 5.30 2.88 -17.69
N VAL A 266 5.23 1.62 -17.28
CA VAL A 266 4.66 0.52 -18.03
C VAL A 266 3.22 0.30 -17.57
N VAL A 267 2.29 0.36 -18.53
CA VAL A 267 0.85 0.20 -18.29
C VAL A 267 0.37 -1.14 -18.87
N PRO A 268 -0.74 -1.70 -18.33
CA PRO A 268 -1.38 -2.89 -18.90
C PRO A 268 -1.67 -2.74 -20.39
N GLU A 269 -1.65 -3.87 -21.11
CA GLU A 269 -1.92 -3.87 -22.55
C GLU A 269 -3.37 -3.40 -22.83
N GLY A 270 -3.52 -2.52 -23.83
CA GLY A 270 -4.80 -1.92 -24.19
C GLY A 270 -5.28 -0.77 -23.30
N ALA A 271 -4.58 -0.45 -22.20
CA ALA A 271 -4.90 0.71 -21.37
C ALA A 271 -4.67 2.01 -22.15
N ARG A 272 -5.67 2.89 -22.15
CA ARG A 272 -5.57 4.25 -22.69
C ARG A 272 -5.56 5.19 -21.51
N LEU A 273 -4.41 5.81 -21.28
CA LEU A 273 -4.24 6.78 -20.20
C LEU A 273 -3.92 8.16 -20.77
N THR A 274 -4.33 9.19 -20.06
CA THR A 274 -3.92 10.57 -20.33
C THR A 274 -2.51 10.83 -19.78
N CYS A 275 -1.86 11.93 -20.19
CA CYS A 275 -0.57 12.30 -19.63
C CYS A 275 -0.65 12.55 -18.11
N GLU A 276 -1.72 13.21 -17.66
CA GLU A 276 -1.99 13.44 -16.24
C GLU A 276 -2.03 12.12 -15.46
N GLU A 277 -2.79 11.15 -15.97
CA GLU A 277 -2.92 9.82 -15.36
C GLU A 277 -1.58 9.07 -15.27
N VAL A 278 -0.66 9.31 -16.19
CA VAL A 278 0.68 8.73 -16.17
C VAL A 278 1.58 9.46 -15.17
N VAL A 279 1.47 10.78 -15.07
CA VAL A 279 2.19 11.58 -14.05
C VAL A 279 1.75 11.16 -12.64
N VAL A 280 0.45 11.00 -12.40
CA VAL A 280 -0.09 10.50 -11.11
C VAL A 280 0.53 9.15 -10.72
N ARG A 281 0.66 8.22 -11.68
CA ARG A 281 1.29 6.91 -11.45
C ARG A 281 2.79 7.02 -11.24
N LEU A 282 3.46 7.92 -11.96
CA LEU A 282 4.90 8.13 -11.84
C LEU A 282 5.25 8.65 -10.43
N THR A 283 4.57 9.70 -9.97
CA THR A 283 4.82 10.35 -8.68
C THR A 283 4.45 9.44 -7.50
N SER A 284 3.50 8.51 -7.69
CA SER A 284 3.23 7.46 -6.71
C SER A 284 4.39 6.47 -6.55
N MET A 285 5.18 6.24 -7.61
CA MET A 285 6.27 5.25 -7.61
C MET A 285 7.67 5.85 -7.42
N TRP A 286 7.87 7.15 -7.69
CA TRP A 286 9.19 7.78 -7.70
C TRP A 286 9.21 9.07 -6.89
N ALA A 287 9.96 9.07 -5.79
CA ALA A 287 9.98 10.14 -4.79
C ALA A 287 10.57 11.47 -5.28
N SER A 288 11.35 11.46 -6.38
CA SER A 288 11.95 12.67 -6.95
C SER A 288 10.95 13.56 -7.71
N PHE A 289 9.74 13.07 -7.95
CA PHE A 289 8.69 13.83 -8.63
C PHE A 289 7.58 14.19 -7.65
N ASP A 290 7.38 15.50 -7.44
CA ASP A 290 6.19 16.01 -6.81
C ASP A 290 5.04 16.09 -7.82
N LEU A 291 3.81 15.78 -7.38
CA LEU A 291 2.66 15.71 -8.27
C LEU A 291 2.28 17.09 -8.82
N GLU A 292 2.20 18.10 -7.96
CA GLU A 292 1.77 19.44 -8.36
C GLU A 292 2.83 20.09 -9.25
N GLU A 293 4.11 19.93 -8.91
CA GLU A 293 5.22 20.39 -9.74
C GLU A 293 5.23 19.70 -11.12
N ALA A 294 5.11 18.37 -11.16
CA ALA A 294 5.11 17.63 -12.41
C ALA A 294 3.91 18.00 -13.30
N LEU A 295 2.70 18.15 -12.74
CA LEU A 295 1.52 18.56 -13.50
C LEU A 295 1.64 19.99 -14.03
N SER A 296 2.17 20.92 -13.23
CA SER A 296 2.37 22.33 -13.64
C SER A 296 3.45 22.51 -14.71
N SER A 297 4.39 21.57 -14.83
CA SER A 297 5.43 21.59 -15.86
C SER A 297 4.92 21.22 -17.27
N LEU A 298 3.74 20.60 -17.36
CA LEU A 298 3.13 20.20 -18.62
C LEU A 298 2.12 21.26 -19.12
N PRO A 299 2.05 21.54 -20.43
CA PRO A 299 0.99 22.37 -20.99
C PRO A 299 -0.39 21.77 -20.71
N ALA A 300 -1.38 22.60 -20.41
CA ALA A 300 -2.73 22.15 -20.06
C ALA A 300 -3.37 21.28 -21.16
N GLU A 301 -3.09 21.58 -22.43
CA GLU A 301 -3.57 20.80 -23.57
C GLU A 301 -2.99 19.40 -23.61
N ARG A 302 -1.79 19.18 -23.04
CA ARG A 302 -1.14 17.87 -22.98
C ARG A 302 -1.68 16.99 -21.87
N LEU A 303 -2.20 17.57 -20.78
CA LEU A 303 -2.72 16.82 -19.64
C LEU A 303 -3.83 15.85 -20.05
N SER A 304 -4.79 16.34 -20.86
CA SER A 304 -5.91 15.53 -21.36
C SER A 304 -5.60 14.70 -22.60
N GLN A 305 -4.42 14.88 -23.21
CA GLN A 305 -4.02 14.08 -24.38
C GLN A 305 -3.72 12.65 -23.97
N GLN A 306 -4.10 11.71 -24.84
CA GLN A 306 -3.70 10.32 -24.70
C GLN A 306 -2.18 10.22 -24.71
N ALA A 307 -1.65 9.54 -23.71
CA ALA A 307 -0.23 9.40 -23.51
C ALA A 307 0.32 8.39 -24.52
N ASN A 308 0.82 8.90 -25.65
CA ASN A 308 1.49 8.12 -26.68
C ASN A 308 2.99 8.08 -26.38
N PHE A 309 3.39 7.33 -25.36
CA PHE A 309 4.80 7.00 -25.20
C PHE A 309 5.12 5.90 -26.21
N SER A 310 6.03 6.19 -27.15
CA SER A 310 6.66 5.15 -27.95
C SER A 310 7.13 4.09 -26.97
N VAL A 311 6.58 2.88 -27.06
CA VAL A 311 6.99 1.76 -26.22
C VAL A 311 8.48 1.61 -26.43
N ASP A 312 9.27 1.97 -25.43
CA ASP A 312 10.70 1.77 -25.51
C ASP A 312 10.88 0.25 -25.34
N ASP A 313 10.89 -0.47 -26.46
CA ASP A 313 11.19 -1.91 -26.52
C ASP A 313 12.65 -2.19 -26.17
N LYS A 314 13.41 -1.16 -25.75
CA LYS A 314 14.76 -1.29 -25.24
C LYS A 314 14.83 -2.41 -24.21
N GLU A 315 15.57 -3.42 -24.62
CA GLU A 315 15.96 -4.54 -23.82
C GLU A 315 16.95 -4.05 -22.78
N TYR A 316 16.54 -4.00 -21.52
CA TYR A 316 17.47 -3.86 -20.41
C TYR A 316 18.08 -5.24 -20.15
N ALA A 317 19.23 -5.51 -20.79
CA ALA A 317 20.06 -6.67 -20.50
C ALA A 317 21.00 -6.36 -19.32
N PHE A 318 21.15 -7.33 -18.41
CA PHE A 318 22.13 -7.32 -17.32
C PHE A 318 23.06 -8.52 -17.47
#